data_AF-A0A316GQL4-F1
#
_entry.id   AF-A0A316GQL4-F1
#
_cell.length_a   1.000
_cell.length_b   1.000
_cell.length_c   1.000
_cell.angle_alpha   90.00
_cell.angle_beta   90.00
_cell.angle_gamma   90.00
#
_symmetry.space_group_name_H-M   'P 1'
#
loop_
_entity.id
_entity.type
_entity.pdbx_description
1 polymer ?
#
loop_
_entity_poly.entity_id
_entity_poly.type
_entity_poly.pdbx_seq_one_letter_code
_entity_poly.pdbx_strand_id
1 'polypeptide(L)'
;MAEFAHTTFAGAAPGLRRSGQSPFLVIALGLVGAVTAAAALAAIFAPGLRSLLLREDGIVEMGTVLFLAAAVIGAGAATVLRRPRAMVVLAGLIGLAELLDETSFGVRLFGFQPPALYGGGQLDGFHDLLILAYRLLQEISQNLAWLLVGLMLVVSVGLVLFAARQIATNMGGAATWLTGHALLLLHVGFIGLAQVIDIATSSRALSAVEEVLEMNAAILLAFYVVQMGWSGVRAKPSW
;
A
#
# COMPACT_ATOMS: atom_id res chain seq x y z
N MET A 1 -44.84 15.31 18.85
CA MET A 1 -44.78 14.11 18.00
C MET A 1 -43.65 14.32 17.01
N ALA A 2 -42.66 13.44 17.06
CA ALA A 2 -41.42 13.54 16.29
C ALA A 2 -41.60 12.91 14.92
N GLU A 3 -41.23 13.62 13.87
CA GLU A 3 -41.07 13.06 12.53
C GLU A 3 -39.57 13.14 12.19
N PHE A 4 -38.82 12.14 12.63
CA PHE A 4 -37.46 11.89 12.17
C PHE A 4 -37.54 11.36 10.75
N ALA A 5 -37.34 12.22 9.77
CA ALA A 5 -37.13 11.81 8.39
C ALA A 5 -35.82 11.00 8.31
N HIS A 6 -35.97 9.68 8.21
CA HIS A 6 -34.92 8.81 7.71
C HIS A 6 -34.56 9.27 6.29
N THR A 7 -33.44 9.97 6.13
CA THR A 7 -32.77 10.04 4.84
C THR A 7 -32.23 8.66 4.52
N THR A 8 -33.09 7.86 3.90
CA THR A 8 -32.77 6.65 3.17
C THR A 8 -31.54 6.92 2.31
N PHE A 9 -30.54 6.04 2.43
CA PHE A 9 -29.45 5.87 1.49
C PHE A 9 -30.05 5.65 0.09
N ALA A 10 -30.36 6.73 -0.61
CA ALA A 10 -30.79 6.69 -1.99
C ALA A 10 -29.61 6.15 -2.80
N GLY A 11 -29.78 4.92 -3.29
CA GLY A 11 -28.82 4.21 -4.11
C GLY A 11 -28.31 5.10 -5.22
N ALA A 12 -27.00 5.34 -5.21
CA ALA A 12 -26.31 5.94 -6.34
C ALA A 12 -26.52 5.01 -7.55
N ALA A 13 -27.25 5.51 -8.54
CA ALA A 13 -27.52 4.82 -9.79
C ALA A 13 -26.21 4.23 -10.40
N PRO A 14 -26.21 2.96 -10.84
CA PRO A 14 -25.07 2.34 -11.48
C PRO A 14 -25.03 2.75 -12.95
N GLY A 15 -24.51 3.94 -13.25
CA GLY A 15 -24.41 4.38 -14.64
C GLY A 15 -23.71 5.73 -14.74
N LEU A 16 -22.78 5.83 -15.68
CA LEU A 16 -22.14 7.08 -16.16
C LEU A 16 -20.92 7.67 -15.41
N ARG A 17 -20.33 7.05 -14.38
CA ARG A 17 -19.12 7.65 -13.72
C ARG A 17 -17.82 6.82 -13.66
N ARG A 18 -17.73 5.65 -14.30
CA ARG A 18 -16.56 4.74 -14.12
C ARG A 18 -15.59 4.60 -15.30
N SER A 19 -15.84 5.22 -16.44
CA SER A 19 -14.96 5.06 -17.63
C SER A 19 -13.54 5.65 -17.47
N GLY A 20 -13.26 6.40 -16.39
CA GLY A 20 -11.97 7.03 -16.13
C GLY A 20 -11.11 6.31 -15.07
N GLN A 21 -11.56 5.20 -14.49
CA GLN A 21 -10.81 4.48 -13.45
C GLN A 21 -9.91 3.39 -14.01
N SER A 22 -10.29 2.78 -15.14
CA SER A 22 -9.50 1.72 -15.79
C SER A 22 -8.09 2.14 -16.23
N PRO A 23 -7.82 3.38 -16.71
CA PRO A 23 -6.47 3.75 -17.12
C PRO A 23 -5.49 3.76 -15.95
N PHE A 24 -5.90 4.29 -14.78
CA PHE A 24 -5.03 4.32 -13.60
C PHE A 24 -4.70 2.93 -13.10
N LEU A 25 -5.69 2.03 -13.09
CA LEU A 25 -5.48 0.62 -12.78
C LEU A 25 -4.46 -0.03 -13.73
N VAL A 26 -4.64 0.13 -15.05
CA VAL A 26 -3.75 -0.47 -16.05
C VAL A 26 -2.34 0.10 -15.95
N ILE A 27 -2.21 1.41 -15.78
CA ILE A 27 -0.89 2.07 -15.64
C ILE A 27 -0.21 1.62 -14.35
N ALA A 28 -0.92 1.57 -13.22
CA ALA A 28 -0.37 1.13 -11.94
C ALA A 28 0.14 -0.32 -12.02
N LEU A 29 -0.68 -1.23 -12.56
CA LEU A 29 -0.29 -2.64 -12.73
C LEU A 29 0.86 -2.80 -13.72
N GLY A 30 0.87 -2.02 -14.80
CA GLY A 30 1.97 -1.99 -15.75
C GLY A 30 3.28 -1.53 -15.11
N LEU A 31 3.23 -0.48 -14.28
CA LEU A 31 4.38 0.03 -13.56
C LEU A 31 4.88 -0.96 -12.49
N VAL A 32 3.98 -1.54 -11.69
CA VAL A 32 4.30 -2.61 -10.72
C VAL A 32 4.99 -3.78 -11.43
N GLY A 33 4.44 -4.23 -12.56
CA GLY A 33 5.04 -5.30 -13.36
C GLY A 33 6.42 -4.92 -13.91
N ALA A 34 6.59 -3.70 -14.40
CA ALA A 34 7.85 -3.21 -14.93
C ALA A 34 8.93 -3.08 -13.84
N VAL A 35 8.60 -2.50 -12.67
CA VAL A 35 9.52 -2.37 -11.52
C VAL A 35 9.92 -3.75 -11.01
N THR A 36 8.97 -4.65 -10.83
CA THR A 36 9.24 -6.03 -10.39
C THR A 36 10.13 -6.77 -11.37
N ALA A 37 9.84 -6.69 -12.67
CA ALA A 37 10.65 -7.32 -13.71
C ALA A 37 12.06 -6.70 -13.76
N ALA A 38 12.19 -5.38 -13.68
CA ALA A 38 13.48 -4.69 -13.66
C ALA A 38 14.32 -5.10 -12.44
N ALA A 39 13.70 -5.16 -11.24
CA ALA A 39 14.36 -5.62 -10.03
C ALA A 39 14.85 -7.07 -10.15
N ALA A 40 14.00 -7.97 -10.64
CA ALA A 40 14.36 -9.37 -10.86
C ALA A 40 15.48 -9.54 -11.90
N LEU A 41 15.40 -8.83 -13.03
CA LEU A 41 16.43 -8.84 -14.06
C LEU A 41 17.75 -8.27 -13.55
N ALA A 42 17.72 -7.15 -12.81
CA ALA A 42 18.92 -6.58 -12.19
C ALA A 42 19.53 -7.55 -11.17
N ALA A 43 18.69 -8.21 -10.37
CA ALA A 43 19.15 -9.25 -9.46
C ALA A 43 19.86 -10.39 -10.19
N ILE A 44 19.36 -10.86 -11.34
CA ILE A 44 19.96 -11.97 -12.08
C ILE A 44 21.22 -11.53 -12.86
N PHE A 45 21.11 -10.47 -13.65
CA PHE A 45 22.10 -10.10 -14.67
C PHE A 45 23.11 -9.04 -14.22
N ALA A 46 22.84 -8.30 -13.15
CA ALA A 46 23.70 -7.23 -12.65
C ALA A 46 23.98 -7.37 -11.14
N PRO A 47 24.70 -8.43 -10.72
CA PRO A 47 24.95 -8.69 -9.30
C PRO A 47 25.66 -7.52 -8.58
N GLY A 48 26.48 -6.75 -9.30
CA GLY A 48 27.14 -5.55 -8.76
C GLY A 48 26.20 -4.38 -8.45
N LEU A 49 24.98 -4.36 -9.01
CA LEU A 49 23.97 -3.33 -8.73
C LEU A 49 23.04 -3.72 -7.57
N ARG A 50 23.06 -4.98 -7.10
CA ARG A 50 22.14 -5.47 -6.07
C ARG A 50 22.19 -4.63 -4.80
N SER A 51 23.38 -4.26 -4.34
CA SER A 51 23.51 -3.46 -3.10
C SER A 51 23.09 -2.01 -3.24
N LEU A 52 22.99 -1.50 -4.46
CA LEU A 52 22.54 -0.12 -4.73
C LEU A 52 21.03 -0.08 -4.99
N LEU A 53 20.47 -1.18 -5.52
CA LEU A 53 19.04 -1.29 -5.82
C LEU A 53 18.22 -1.84 -4.64
N LEU A 54 18.71 -2.91 -4.00
CA LEU A 54 17.93 -3.83 -3.14
C LEU A 54 18.48 -3.94 -1.71
N ARG A 55 19.30 -2.97 -1.29
CA ARG A 55 19.72 -2.86 0.10
C ARG A 55 18.87 -1.77 0.74
N GLU A 56 18.73 -1.84 2.06
CA GLU A 56 18.36 -0.71 2.91
C GLU A 56 19.10 0.57 2.47
N ASP A 57 18.36 1.67 2.45
CA ASP A 57 18.64 2.98 1.86
C ASP A 57 18.91 2.98 0.34
N GLY A 58 18.47 1.94 -0.36
CA GLY A 58 18.68 1.74 -1.79
C GLY A 58 17.70 2.53 -2.69
N ILE A 59 17.86 2.36 -4.01
CA ILE A 59 16.96 3.01 -4.98
C ILE A 59 15.51 2.57 -4.81
N VAL A 60 15.25 1.32 -4.42
CA VAL A 60 13.89 0.81 -4.23
C VAL A 60 13.21 1.51 -3.06
N GLU A 61 13.82 1.52 -1.87
CA GLU A 61 13.36 2.27 -0.68
C GLU A 61 13.15 3.76 -0.99
N MET A 62 14.11 4.43 -1.63
CA MET A 62 13.94 5.84 -2.05
C MET A 62 12.75 6.01 -3.01
N GLY A 63 12.51 5.02 -3.87
CA GLY A 63 11.31 4.95 -4.70
C GLY A 63 10.04 4.85 -3.85
N THR A 64 10.02 3.98 -2.85
CA THR A 64 8.90 3.80 -1.91
C THR A 64 8.57 5.14 -1.24
N VAL A 65 9.56 5.82 -0.66
CA VAL A 65 9.43 7.15 -0.06
C VAL A 65 8.79 8.15 -1.03
N LEU A 66 9.26 8.19 -2.28
CA LEU A 66 8.74 9.13 -3.29
C LEU A 66 7.27 8.86 -3.62
N PHE A 67 6.87 7.60 -3.80
CA PHE A 67 5.47 7.26 -4.10
C PHE A 67 4.55 7.48 -2.90
N LEU A 68 5.01 7.18 -1.67
CA LEU A 68 4.27 7.47 -0.45
C LEU A 68 4.09 8.97 -0.24
N ALA A 69 5.16 9.76 -0.41
CA ALA A 69 5.07 11.22 -0.38
C ALA A 69 4.08 11.75 -1.43
N ALA A 70 4.10 11.21 -2.66
CA ALA A 70 3.13 11.55 -3.69
C ALA A 70 1.69 11.19 -3.29
N ALA A 71 1.47 10.04 -2.64
CA ALA A 71 0.16 9.62 -2.13
C ALA A 71 -0.35 10.57 -1.05
N VAL A 72 0.51 10.93 -0.07
CA VAL A 72 0.18 11.85 1.03
C VAL A 72 -0.16 13.24 0.50
N ILE A 73 0.74 13.83 -0.29
CA ILE A 73 0.56 15.17 -0.87
C ILE A 73 -0.66 15.18 -1.79
N GLY A 74 -0.81 14.15 -2.63
CA GLY A 74 -1.94 14.00 -3.54
C GLY A 74 -3.29 13.88 -2.82
N ALA A 75 -3.33 13.17 -1.68
CA ALA A 75 -4.53 13.01 -0.86
C ALA A 75 -4.87 14.30 -0.10
N GLY A 76 -3.86 14.98 0.46
CA GLY A 76 -4.00 16.27 1.11
C GLY A 76 -4.52 17.34 0.14
N ALA A 77 -3.89 17.47 -1.02
CA ALA A 77 -4.31 18.39 -2.07
C ALA A 77 -5.73 18.08 -2.57
N ALA A 78 -6.08 16.81 -2.79
CA ALA A 78 -7.44 16.43 -3.17
C ALA A 78 -8.46 16.80 -2.08
N THR A 79 -8.12 16.59 -0.81
CA THR A 79 -8.98 16.90 0.33
C THR A 79 -9.26 18.40 0.44
N VAL A 80 -8.22 19.23 0.32
CA VAL A 80 -8.33 20.70 0.38
C VAL A 80 -9.05 21.26 -0.85
N LEU A 81 -8.66 20.84 -2.05
CA LEU A 81 -9.13 21.46 -3.30
C LEU A 81 -10.45 20.90 -3.81
N ARG A 82 -10.86 19.68 -3.41
CA ARG A 82 -12.03 18.96 -3.97
C ARG A 82 -12.99 18.40 -2.94
N ARG A 83 -12.82 18.79 -1.68
CA ARG A 83 -13.51 18.33 -0.46
C ARG A 83 -13.03 16.96 0.04
N PRO A 84 -13.05 16.75 1.37
CA PRO A 84 -12.67 15.48 1.98
C PRO A 84 -13.58 14.35 1.47
N ARG A 85 -12.95 13.26 1.03
CA ARG A 85 -13.61 11.98 0.78
C ARG A 85 -12.97 10.97 1.71
N ALA A 86 -13.79 10.26 2.49
CA ALA A 86 -13.30 9.33 3.51
C ALA A 86 -12.21 8.39 3.00
N MET A 87 -12.40 7.81 1.81
CA MET A 87 -11.44 6.87 1.21
C MET A 87 -10.14 7.51 0.71
N VAL A 88 -10.16 8.80 0.35
CA VAL A 88 -8.95 9.54 -0.06
C VAL A 88 -8.18 9.98 1.18
N VAL A 89 -8.88 10.45 2.22
CA VAL A 89 -8.28 10.79 3.51
C VAL A 89 -7.64 9.55 4.14
N LEU A 90 -8.35 8.41 4.14
CA LEU A 90 -7.83 7.14 4.62
C LEU A 90 -6.56 6.74 3.88
N ALA A 91 -6.55 6.79 2.54
CA ALA A 91 -5.34 6.49 1.77
C ALA A 91 -4.18 7.44 2.07
N GLY A 92 -4.47 8.74 2.28
CA GLY A 92 -3.45 9.70 2.71
C GLY A 92 -2.88 9.41 4.09
N LEU A 93 -3.72 8.96 5.04
CA LEU A 93 -3.28 8.57 6.38
C LEU A 93 -2.46 7.27 6.37
N ILE A 94 -2.87 6.27 5.57
CA ILE A 94 -2.09 5.06 5.35
C ILE A 94 -0.74 5.41 4.75
N GLY A 95 -0.73 6.22 3.67
CA GLY A 95 0.52 6.64 3.04
C GLY A 95 1.41 7.48 3.95
N LEU A 96 0.84 8.24 4.89
CA LEU A 96 1.61 8.97 5.89
C LEU A 96 2.21 8.02 6.92
N ALA A 97 1.46 7.02 7.38
CA ALA A 97 1.97 6.03 8.31
C ALA A 97 3.14 5.25 7.70
N GLU A 98 3.01 4.78 6.47
CA GLU A 98 4.07 4.10 5.74
C GLU A 98 5.24 5.02 5.37
N LEU A 99 4.99 6.31 5.07
CA LEU A 99 6.08 7.25 4.83
C LEU A 99 6.91 7.47 6.09
N LEU A 100 6.24 7.53 7.25
CA LEU A 100 6.93 7.59 8.53
C LEU A 100 7.68 6.29 8.81
N ASP A 101 7.11 5.15 8.48
CA ASP A 101 7.76 3.83 8.55
C ASP A 101 9.11 3.84 7.81
N GLU A 102 9.07 4.17 6.51
CA GLU A 102 10.24 4.16 5.63
C GLU A 102 11.32 5.17 6.05
N THR A 103 10.88 6.32 6.57
CA THR A 103 11.81 7.39 7.01
C THR A 103 12.25 7.26 8.46
N SER A 104 11.98 6.11 9.10
CA SER A 104 12.32 5.82 10.49
C SER A 104 11.70 6.85 11.46
N PHE A 105 10.44 7.22 11.28
CA PHE A 105 9.77 8.36 11.92
C PHE A 105 10.51 9.70 11.78
N GLY A 106 11.32 9.85 10.74
CA GLY A 106 12.17 11.02 10.55
C GLY A 106 13.47 10.98 11.36
N VAL A 107 13.86 9.85 11.98
CA VAL A 107 15.20 9.65 12.55
C VAL A 107 16.26 10.00 11.52
N ARG A 108 16.09 9.51 10.27
CA ARG A 108 17.02 9.79 9.17
C ARG A 108 17.06 11.27 8.78
N LEU A 109 15.97 12.01 8.98
CA LEU A 109 15.83 13.42 8.61
C LEU A 109 16.28 14.39 9.71
N PHE A 110 16.01 14.05 10.97
CA PHE A 110 16.18 14.95 12.12
C PHE A 110 17.25 14.48 13.11
N GLY A 111 17.78 13.27 12.94
CA GLY A 111 18.93 12.75 13.69
C GLY A 111 18.64 12.43 15.16
N PHE A 112 17.38 12.21 15.55
CA PHE A 112 17.04 11.75 16.90
C PHE A 112 17.30 10.25 17.05
N GLN A 113 17.50 9.79 18.30
CA GLN A 113 17.68 8.36 18.57
C GLN A 113 16.30 7.69 18.74
N PRO A 114 15.99 6.65 17.93
CA PRO A 114 14.76 5.89 18.13
C PRO A 114 14.82 5.07 19.42
N PRO A 115 13.67 4.79 20.06
CA PRO A 115 13.63 3.98 21.27
C PRO A 115 14.05 2.53 20.96
N ALA A 116 14.72 1.88 21.90
CA ALA A 116 15.13 0.49 21.74
C ALA A 116 13.93 -0.46 21.75
N LEU A 117 13.94 -1.46 20.85
CA LEU A 117 12.90 -2.47 20.79
C LEU A 117 13.21 -3.65 21.73
N TYR A 118 12.16 -4.23 22.33
CA TYR A 118 12.30 -5.45 23.12
C TYR A 118 12.83 -6.61 22.27
N GLY A 119 13.83 -7.34 22.79
CA GLY A 119 14.53 -8.38 22.04
C GLY A 119 15.61 -7.86 21.08
N GLY A 120 15.91 -6.56 21.09
CA GLY A 120 16.98 -5.94 20.29
C GLY A 120 16.46 -5.17 19.07
N GLY A 121 17.30 -4.30 18.50
CA GLY A 121 16.90 -3.38 17.43
C GLY A 121 16.35 -2.06 17.97
N GLN A 122 15.84 -1.23 17.08
CA GLN A 122 15.24 0.08 17.36
C GLN A 122 13.79 0.06 16.86
N LEU A 123 12.92 0.86 17.48
CA LEU A 123 11.59 1.13 16.94
C LEU A 123 11.72 2.28 15.95
N ASP A 124 11.98 1.95 14.70
CA ASP A 124 12.04 2.91 13.62
C ASP A 124 10.84 2.80 12.68
N GLY A 125 10.08 1.71 12.73
CA GLY A 125 8.85 1.53 11.97
C GLY A 125 7.57 1.25 12.79
N PHE A 126 6.41 1.43 12.17
CA PHE A 126 5.20 0.71 12.52
C PHE A 126 5.31 -0.79 12.25
N HIS A 127 6.07 -1.22 11.23
CA HIS A 127 6.26 -2.65 10.96
C HIS A 127 6.95 -3.38 12.13
N ASP A 128 7.85 -2.71 12.84
CA ASP A 128 8.47 -3.20 14.07
C ASP A 128 7.47 -3.61 15.15
N LEU A 129 6.26 -3.03 15.17
CA LEU A 129 5.21 -3.43 16.11
C LEU A 129 4.74 -4.86 15.84
N LEU A 130 4.76 -5.30 14.58
CA LEU A 130 4.44 -6.68 14.21
C LEU A 130 5.59 -7.63 14.57
N ILE A 131 6.84 -7.20 14.39
CA ILE A 131 8.02 -7.93 14.88
C ILE A 131 7.95 -8.08 16.40
N LEU A 132 7.64 -7.01 17.11
CA LEU A 132 7.48 -7.01 18.56
C LEU A 132 6.35 -7.96 18.99
N ALA A 133 5.19 -7.91 18.33
CA ALA A 133 4.10 -8.83 18.59
C ALA A 133 4.53 -10.29 18.35
N TYR A 134 5.25 -10.58 17.26
CA TYR A 134 5.80 -11.90 16.99
C TYR A 134 6.73 -12.38 18.11
N ARG A 135 7.67 -11.53 18.55
CA ARG A 135 8.62 -11.86 19.63
C ARG A 135 7.90 -12.14 20.96
N LEU A 136 6.94 -11.31 21.33
CA LEU A 136 6.13 -11.51 22.54
C LEU A 136 5.31 -12.80 22.47
N LEU A 137 4.73 -13.12 21.32
CA LEU A 137 4.03 -14.39 21.11
C LEU A 137 4.98 -15.58 21.15
N GLN A 138 6.21 -15.42 20.64
CA GLN A 138 7.22 -16.48 20.62
C GLN A 138 7.62 -16.89 22.04
N GLU A 139 7.72 -15.93 22.96
CA GLU A 139 7.99 -16.19 24.39
C GLU A 139 6.86 -16.97 25.07
N ILE A 140 5.61 -16.75 24.65
CA ILE A 140 4.45 -17.49 25.16
C ILE A 140 4.37 -18.88 24.52
N SER A 141 4.48 -18.96 23.20
CA SER A 141 4.38 -20.18 22.41
C SER A 141 4.86 -19.97 20.97
N GLN A 142 5.87 -20.75 20.56
CA GLN A 142 6.35 -20.77 19.17
C GLN A 142 5.23 -21.04 18.15
N ASN A 143 4.24 -21.88 18.51
CA ASN A 143 3.12 -22.19 17.64
C ASN A 143 2.20 -20.99 17.45
N LEU A 144 2.03 -20.16 18.48
CA LEU A 144 1.19 -18.96 18.43
C LEU A 144 1.84 -17.87 17.58
N ALA A 145 3.17 -17.71 17.68
CA ALA A 145 3.94 -16.82 16.82
C ALA A 145 3.81 -17.20 15.33
N TRP A 146 3.96 -18.50 15.01
CA TRP A 146 3.76 -18.97 13.63
C TRP A 146 2.30 -18.91 13.17
N LEU A 147 1.33 -19.04 14.07
CA LEU A 147 -0.08 -18.83 13.74
C LEU A 147 -0.35 -17.38 13.31
N LEU A 148 0.26 -16.39 13.96
CA LEU A 148 0.18 -14.98 13.55
C LEU A 148 0.71 -14.80 12.12
N VAL A 149 1.92 -15.30 11.84
CA VAL A 149 2.54 -15.22 10.50
C VAL A 149 1.67 -15.92 9.46
N GLY A 150 1.17 -17.12 9.77
CA GLY A 150 0.28 -17.88 8.90
C GLY A 150 -1.04 -17.14 8.61
N LEU A 151 -1.64 -16.49 9.62
CA LEU A 151 -2.84 -15.69 9.46
C LEU A 151 -2.58 -14.46 8.57
N MET A 152 -1.48 -13.74 8.81
CA MET A 152 -1.06 -12.62 7.98
C MET A 152 -0.89 -13.05 6.52
N LEU A 153 -0.22 -14.17 6.28
CA LEU A 153 -0.03 -14.71 4.94
C LEU A 153 -1.38 -15.05 4.27
N VAL A 154 -2.26 -15.77 4.95
CA VAL A 154 -3.58 -16.15 4.41
C VAL A 154 -4.43 -14.93 4.09
N VAL A 155 -4.47 -13.94 4.98
CA VAL A 155 -5.21 -12.69 4.75
C VAL A 155 -4.64 -11.92 3.57
N SER A 156 -3.31 -11.78 3.50
CA SER A 156 -2.63 -11.02 2.45
C SER A 156 -2.82 -11.65 1.07
N VAL A 157 -2.59 -12.97 0.97
CA VAL A 157 -2.86 -13.74 -0.26
C VAL A 157 -4.35 -13.66 -0.63
N GLY A 158 -5.24 -13.80 0.36
CA GLY A 158 -6.68 -13.68 0.17
C GLY A 158 -7.08 -12.32 -0.42
N LEU A 159 -6.51 -11.22 0.10
CA LEU A 159 -6.73 -9.87 -0.41
C LEU A 159 -6.20 -9.69 -1.84
N VAL A 160 -5.02 -10.22 -2.16
CA VAL A 160 -4.46 -10.15 -3.52
C VAL A 160 -5.35 -10.90 -4.51
N LEU A 161 -5.74 -12.14 -4.20
CA LEU A 161 -6.63 -12.94 -5.04
C LEU A 161 -8.00 -12.28 -5.19
N PHE A 162 -8.52 -11.72 -4.11
CA PHE A 162 -9.79 -11.00 -4.13
C PHE A 162 -9.72 -9.75 -5.00
N ALA A 163 -8.65 -8.96 -4.88
CA ALA A 163 -8.42 -7.79 -5.72
C ALA A 163 -8.27 -8.16 -7.20
N ALA A 164 -7.53 -9.24 -7.51
CA ALA A 164 -7.41 -9.78 -8.86
C ALA A 164 -8.78 -10.15 -9.45
N ARG A 165 -9.66 -10.79 -8.66
CA ARG A 165 -11.04 -11.06 -9.05
C ARG A 165 -11.83 -9.78 -9.31
N GLN A 166 -11.68 -8.75 -8.48
CA GLN A 166 -12.33 -7.45 -8.70
C GLN A 166 -11.82 -6.77 -9.99
N ILE A 167 -10.53 -6.87 -10.28
CA ILE A 167 -9.92 -6.37 -11.52
C ILE A 167 -10.51 -7.09 -12.73
N ALA A 168 -10.56 -8.42 -12.70
CA ALA A 168 -11.14 -9.21 -13.79
C ALA A 168 -12.63 -8.87 -14.00
N THR A 169 -13.38 -8.70 -12.90
CA THR A 169 -14.79 -8.28 -12.93
C THR A 169 -14.97 -6.89 -13.57
N ASN A 170 -14.08 -5.95 -13.25
CA ASN A 170 -14.08 -4.61 -13.85
C ASN A 170 -13.77 -4.67 -15.36
N MET A 171 -12.75 -5.44 -15.75
CA MET A 171 -12.38 -5.62 -17.16
C MET A 171 -13.47 -6.32 -17.97
N GLY A 172 -14.23 -7.22 -17.35
CA GLY A 172 -15.42 -7.86 -17.94
C GLY A 172 -16.66 -6.96 -18.04
N GLY A 173 -16.56 -5.67 -17.72
CA GLY A 173 -17.67 -4.72 -17.81
C GLY A 173 -18.66 -4.75 -16.65
N ALA A 174 -18.45 -5.62 -15.65
CA ALA A 174 -19.33 -5.79 -14.49
C ALA A 174 -18.89 -4.94 -13.28
N ALA A 175 -18.49 -3.69 -13.52
CA ALA A 175 -17.93 -2.83 -12.48
C ALA A 175 -18.89 -2.65 -11.29
N THR A 176 -18.41 -2.92 -10.07
CA THR A 176 -19.11 -2.68 -8.81
C THR A 176 -18.44 -1.56 -8.00
N TRP A 177 -19.01 -1.14 -6.87
CA TRP A 177 -18.32 -0.19 -5.98
C TRP A 177 -16.94 -0.72 -5.56
N LEU A 178 -16.87 -2.01 -5.24
CA LEU A 178 -15.66 -2.65 -4.74
C LEU A 178 -14.56 -2.75 -5.81
N THR A 179 -14.93 -2.86 -7.09
CA THR A 179 -13.96 -2.82 -8.20
C THR A 179 -13.18 -1.50 -8.26
N GLY A 180 -13.76 -0.39 -7.76
CA GLY A 180 -13.08 0.90 -7.65
C GLY A 180 -12.01 0.95 -6.55
N HIS A 181 -11.91 -0.08 -5.72
CA HIS A 181 -11.00 -0.16 -4.58
C HIS A 181 -9.94 -1.27 -4.74
N ALA A 182 -9.84 -1.89 -5.91
CA ALA A 182 -8.89 -2.99 -6.15
C ALA A 182 -7.43 -2.60 -5.92
N LEU A 183 -7.02 -1.36 -6.27
CA LEU A 183 -5.66 -0.88 -6.01
C LEU A 183 -5.34 -0.81 -4.51
N LEU A 184 -6.27 -0.32 -3.70
CA LEU A 184 -6.10 -0.27 -2.25
C LEU A 184 -6.04 -1.69 -1.65
N LEU A 185 -6.87 -2.62 -2.15
CA LEU A 185 -6.84 -4.02 -1.71
C LEU A 185 -5.52 -4.71 -2.05
N LEU A 186 -4.98 -4.46 -3.26
CA LEU A 186 -3.65 -4.96 -3.63
C LEU A 186 -2.55 -4.37 -2.76
N HIS A 187 -2.60 -3.06 -2.49
CA HIS A 187 -1.66 -2.38 -1.62
C HIS A 187 -1.60 -3.02 -0.22
N VAL A 188 -2.75 -3.20 0.44
CA VAL A 188 -2.81 -3.86 1.76
C VAL A 188 -2.31 -5.31 1.68
N GLY A 189 -2.65 -6.02 0.59
CA GLY A 189 -2.15 -7.37 0.36
C GLY A 189 -0.62 -7.44 0.18
N PHE A 190 -0.02 -6.45 -0.49
CA PHE A 190 1.42 -6.42 -0.75
C PHE A 190 2.22 -6.02 0.48
N ILE A 191 1.78 -5.01 1.24
CA ILE A 191 2.37 -4.70 2.56
C ILE A 191 2.29 -5.94 3.45
N GLY A 192 1.12 -6.57 3.57
CA GLY A 192 0.99 -7.76 4.39
C GLY A 192 1.90 -8.93 3.96
N LEU A 193 2.20 -9.08 2.67
CA LEU A 193 3.19 -10.05 2.17
C LEU A 193 4.62 -9.66 2.50
N ALA A 194 4.98 -8.38 2.36
CA ALA A 194 6.29 -7.86 2.75
C ALA A 194 6.55 -8.12 4.24
N GLN A 195 5.57 -7.82 5.08
CA GLN A 195 5.62 -8.02 6.53
C GLN A 195 5.73 -9.50 6.93
N VAL A 196 5.11 -10.41 6.17
CA VAL A 196 5.31 -11.85 6.38
C VAL A 196 6.74 -12.26 6.06
N ILE A 197 7.34 -11.69 5.02
CA ILE A 197 8.73 -11.97 4.64
C ILE A 197 9.66 -11.47 5.74
N ASP A 198 9.56 -10.21 6.12
CA ASP A 198 10.38 -9.58 7.15
C ASP A 198 10.43 -10.42 8.44
N ILE A 199 9.25 -10.82 8.94
CA ILE A 199 9.15 -11.63 10.17
C ILE A 199 9.67 -13.07 9.98
N ALA A 200 9.37 -13.70 8.85
CA ALA A 200 9.59 -15.14 8.68
C ALA A 200 11.00 -15.51 8.21
N THR A 201 11.81 -14.56 7.73
CA THR A 201 13.10 -14.87 7.12
C THR A 201 14.17 -13.80 7.33
N SER A 202 15.43 -14.25 7.37
CA SER A 202 16.63 -13.39 7.36
C SER A 202 17.40 -13.48 6.05
N SER A 203 16.78 -14.06 5.01
CA SER A 203 17.41 -14.23 3.70
C SER A 203 17.51 -12.91 2.96
N ARG A 204 18.73 -12.51 2.57
CA ARG A 204 18.97 -11.31 1.75
C ARG A 204 18.15 -11.28 0.46
N ALA A 205 17.92 -12.45 -0.15
CA ALA A 205 17.13 -12.54 -1.38
C ALA A 205 15.64 -12.28 -1.14
N LEU A 206 15.13 -12.65 0.04
CA LEU A 206 13.74 -12.42 0.40
C LEU A 206 13.54 -11.00 0.93
N SER A 207 14.50 -10.44 1.68
CA SER A 207 14.52 -9.01 2.02
C SER A 207 14.47 -8.13 0.77
N ALA A 208 15.19 -8.48 -0.30
CA ALA A 208 15.04 -7.78 -1.58
C ALA A 208 13.63 -7.91 -2.21
N VAL A 209 12.89 -8.98 -1.93
CA VAL A 209 11.51 -9.17 -2.42
C VAL A 209 10.53 -8.34 -1.58
N GLU A 210 10.72 -8.29 -0.28
CA GLU A 210 10.01 -7.42 0.66
C GLU A 210 10.08 -5.96 0.22
N GLU A 211 11.28 -5.42 0.03
CA GLU A 211 11.53 -4.05 -0.48
C GLU A 211 10.76 -3.76 -1.77
N VAL A 212 10.79 -4.71 -2.72
CA VAL A 212 10.07 -4.56 -4.00
C VAL A 212 8.55 -4.63 -3.80
N LEU A 213 8.05 -5.42 -2.85
CA LEU A 213 6.63 -5.48 -2.53
C LEU A 213 6.15 -4.17 -1.89
N GLU A 214 6.95 -3.57 -1.00
CA GLU A 214 6.64 -2.29 -0.35
C GLU A 214 6.62 -1.14 -1.37
N MET A 215 7.62 -1.07 -2.24
CA MET A 215 7.62 -0.14 -3.36
C MET A 215 6.41 -0.33 -4.28
N ASN A 216 6.05 -1.58 -4.61
CA ASN A 216 4.86 -1.86 -5.40
C ASN A 216 3.57 -1.43 -4.68
N ALA A 217 3.50 -1.64 -3.36
CA ALA A 217 2.38 -1.19 -2.55
C ALA A 217 2.26 0.34 -2.54
N ALA A 218 3.38 1.07 -2.43
CA ALA A 218 3.42 2.52 -2.50
C ALA A 218 2.93 3.05 -3.86
N ILE A 219 3.37 2.43 -4.96
CA ILE A 219 2.89 2.74 -6.32
C ILE A 219 1.36 2.58 -6.38
N LEU A 220 0.83 1.44 -5.93
CA LEU A 220 -0.60 1.15 -5.95
C LEU A 220 -1.41 2.19 -5.15
N LEU A 221 -0.91 2.60 -3.98
CA LEU A 221 -1.56 3.61 -3.15
C LEU A 221 -1.56 4.99 -3.81
N ALA A 222 -0.43 5.41 -4.39
CA ALA A 222 -0.33 6.67 -5.11
C ALA A 222 -1.33 6.74 -6.27
N PHE A 223 -1.40 5.69 -7.09
CA PHE A 223 -2.36 5.62 -8.20
C PHE A 223 -3.81 5.52 -7.70
N TYR A 224 -4.06 4.85 -6.57
CA TYR A 224 -5.38 4.84 -5.94
C TYR A 224 -5.82 6.24 -5.50
N VAL A 225 -4.92 7.05 -4.93
CA VAL A 225 -5.19 8.46 -4.59
C VAL A 225 -5.52 9.27 -5.84
N VAL A 226 -4.78 9.11 -6.93
CA VAL A 226 -5.11 9.76 -8.22
C VAL A 226 -6.50 9.31 -8.70
N GLN A 227 -6.75 8.00 -8.69
CA GLN A 227 -8.01 7.41 -9.13
C GLN A 227 -9.21 7.92 -8.32
N MET A 228 -9.09 8.08 -7.01
CA MET A 228 -10.23 8.42 -6.13
C MET A 228 -10.34 9.91 -5.84
N GLY A 229 -9.22 10.62 -5.76
CA GLY A 229 -9.15 12.05 -5.50
C GLY A 229 -9.28 12.90 -6.76
N TRP A 230 -8.79 12.41 -7.90
CA TRP A 230 -8.54 13.25 -9.08
C TRP A 230 -9.39 12.95 -10.32
N SER A 231 -10.02 11.77 -10.42
CA SER A 231 -10.83 11.30 -11.57
C SER A 231 -12.22 11.94 -11.75
N GLY A 232 -12.38 13.22 -11.43
CA GLY A 232 -13.64 13.96 -11.53
C GLY A 232 -13.64 15.10 -12.56
N VAL A 233 -12.54 15.32 -13.28
CA VAL A 233 -12.43 16.44 -14.23
C VAL A 233 -12.94 16.01 -15.60
N ARG A 234 -14.24 16.19 -15.83
CA ARG A 234 -14.66 16.77 -17.11
C ARG A 234 -15.21 18.14 -16.80
N ALA A 235 -14.47 19.16 -17.24
CA ALA A 235 -15.01 20.50 -17.36
C ALA A 235 -16.33 20.39 -18.13
N LYS A 236 -17.41 20.94 -17.57
CA LYS A 236 -18.52 21.34 -18.43
C LYS A 236 -17.96 22.45 -19.33
N PRO A 237 -18.02 22.33 -20.66
CA PRO A 237 -18.00 23.54 -21.45
C PRO A 237 -19.29 24.28 -21.12
N SER A 238 -19.17 25.46 -20.52
CA SER A 238 -20.25 26.44 -20.54
C SER A 238 -20.39 26.91 -21.98
N TRP A 239 -21.40 26.41 -22.67
CA TRP A 239 -22.00 27.12 -23.81
C TRP A 239 -23.22 27.85 -23.26
#